data_AF-A0A0P8XHE2-F1
#
_entry.id   AF-A0A0P8XHE2-F1
#
_cell.length_a   1.000
_cell.length_b   1.000
_cell.length_c   1.000
_cell.angle_alpha   90.00
_cell.angle_beta   90.00
_cell.angle_gamma   90.00
#
_symmetry.space_group_name_H-M   'P 1'
#
loop_
_entity.id
_entity.type
_entity.pdbx_description
1 polymer ?
#
loop_
_entity_poly.entity_id
_entity_poly.type
_entity_poly.pdbx_seq_one_letter_code
_entity_poly.pdbx_strand_id
1 'polypeptide(L)'
;MLAKIALVFSAYGIFSVVGAYQVIQYLENGSVPKIVTIFTLIIKFILGVPGYLNITIDPFVNIDGGFYYIEPESKVSWFQAFESCRRMNAYLIAFETMEEWNLINQYLWNHNISDLYWTSGVDLAIEGKHGWFSIGEPIQLNIWGSGEPNNMDGVEHCDELGYDGNSTNYKVLNDIQCDEQRLFICETHEPKTASVVVF
;
A
#
# COMPACT_ATOMS: atom_id res chain seq x y z
N MET A 1 19.49 17.95 19.80
CA MET A 1 19.10 17.39 18.50
C MET A 1 18.22 16.18 18.77
N LEU A 2 16.90 16.37 18.80
CA LEU A 2 15.91 15.29 18.91
C LEU A 2 14.78 15.71 17.99
N ALA A 3 14.73 15.09 16.80
CA ALA A 3 13.60 15.24 15.89
C ALA A 3 12.39 14.55 16.53
N LYS A 4 11.40 15.32 16.96
CA LYS A 4 10.08 14.76 17.28
C LYS A 4 9.42 14.43 15.96
N ILE A 5 9.39 13.15 15.60
CA ILE A 5 8.53 12.62 14.55
C ILE A 5 7.09 12.85 15.03
N ALA A 6 6.40 13.80 14.42
CA ALA A 6 4.97 13.95 14.61
C ALA A 6 4.29 12.88 13.77
N LEU A 7 3.91 11.76 14.40
CA LEU A 7 2.91 10.85 13.85
C LEU A 7 1.57 11.60 13.88
N VAL A 8 1.18 12.20 12.75
CA VAL A 8 -0.12 12.84 12.59
C VAL A 8 -1.14 11.74 12.33
N PHE A 9 -1.70 11.17 13.40
CA PHE A 9 -2.91 10.37 13.28
C PHE A 9 -4.07 11.32 13.00
N SER A 10 -4.78 11.15 11.88
CA SER A 10 -6.05 11.84 11.63
C SER A 10 -7.12 11.26 12.56
N ALA A 11 -7.08 11.65 13.82
CA ALA A 11 -7.98 11.15 14.82
C ALA A 11 -9.18 12.11 14.90
N TYR A 12 -10.33 11.68 14.39
CA TYR A 12 -11.56 12.44 14.49
C TYR A 12 -12.06 12.37 15.94
N GLY A 13 -12.21 13.54 16.56
CA GLY A 13 -12.70 13.66 17.93
C GLY A 13 -14.22 13.76 17.94
N ILE A 14 -14.92 12.76 18.51
CA ILE A 14 -16.32 12.96 18.90
C ILE A 14 -16.32 13.63 20.27
N PHE A 15 -16.90 14.83 20.36
CA PHE A 15 -17.10 15.53 21.62
C PHE A 15 -18.32 14.95 22.33
N SER A 16 -18.11 14.37 23.50
CA SER A 16 -19.20 14.00 24.40
C SER A 16 -19.14 14.89 25.65
N VAL A 17 -20.23 15.60 25.93
CA VAL A 17 -20.40 16.34 27.19
C VAL A 17 -20.65 15.32 28.30
N VAL A 18 -19.68 15.18 29.20
CA VAL A 18 -19.80 14.27 30.36
C VAL A 18 -20.19 15.00 31.64
N GLY A 19 -20.14 16.33 31.64
CA GLY A 19 -20.57 17.13 32.78
C GLY A 19 -20.55 18.62 32.48
N ALA A 20 -21.34 19.37 33.25
CA ALA A 20 -21.35 20.82 33.25
C ALA A 20 -21.35 21.29 34.71
N TYR A 21 -20.48 22.24 35.03
CA TYR A 21 -20.43 22.85 36.37
C TYR A 21 -20.47 24.36 36.23
N GLN A 22 -21.22 25.00 37.13
CA GLN A 22 -21.33 26.45 37.18
C GLN A 22 -20.23 27.01 38.09
N VAL A 23 -19.48 27.97 37.57
CA VAL A 23 -18.48 28.72 38.33
C VAL A 23 -18.88 30.18 38.36
N ILE A 24 -18.75 30.79 39.54
CA ILE A 24 -19.02 32.22 39.73
C ILE A 24 -17.72 32.97 39.43
N GLN A 25 -17.71 33.75 38.35
CA GLN A 25 -16.56 34.58 38.01
C GLN A 25 -16.76 36.01 38.54
N TYR A 26 -15.80 36.48 39.32
CA TYR A 26 -15.75 37.85 39.82
C TYR A 26 -14.88 38.68 38.87
N LEU A 27 -15.41 39.79 38.38
CA LEU A 27 -14.65 40.75 37.58
C LEU A 27 -13.89 41.69 38.51
N GLU A 28 -12.63 42.01 38.16
CA GLU A 28 -11.70 42.79 39.01
C GLU A 28 -12.24 44.18 39.40
N ASN A 29 -13.24 44.71 38.69
CA ASN A 29 -13.79 46.05 38.88
C ASN A 29 -15.11 46.09 39.69
N GLY A 30 -15.36 45.11 40.56
CA GLY A 30 -16.53 45.13 41.47
C GLY A 30 -17.88 45.01 40.75
N SER A 31 -17.89 44.49 39.52
CA SER A 31 -19.11 44.23 38.76
C SER A 31 -19.84 42.99 39.31
N VAL A 32 -21.17 42.94 39.17
CA VAL A 32 -22.00 41.81 39.64
C VAL A 32 -21.44 40.48 39.11
N PRO A 33 -21.20 39.48 39.98
CA PRO A 33 -20.64 38.21 39.55
C PRO A 33 -21.54 37.52 38.52
N LYS A 34 -20.93 36.96 37.46
CA LYS A 34 -21.64 36.21 36.43
C LYS A 34 -21.47 34.72 36.67
N ILE A 35 -22.56 33.97 36.52
CA ILE A 35 -22.53 32.51 36.50
C ILE A 35 -22.05 32.08 35.12
N VAL A 36 -20.92 31.40 35.06
CA VAL A 36 -20.36 30.84 33.82
C VAL A 36 -20.45 29.32 33.91
N THR A 37 -21.11 28.71 32.94
CA THR A 37 -21.20 27.26 32.83
C THR A 37 -19.98 26.75 32.07
N ILE A 38 -19.18 25.91 32.72
CA ILE A 38 -18.03 25.23 32.12
C ILE A 38 -18.47 23.81 31.75
N PHE A 39 -18.28 23.44 30.48
CA PHE A 39 -18.53 22.10 29.99
C PHE A 39 -17.22 21.30 29.99
N THR A 40 -17.25 20.11 30.58
CA THR A 40 -16.13 19.16 30.48
C THR A 40 -16.37 18.27 29.26
N LEU A 41 -15.48 18.37 28.27
CA LEU A 41 -15.51 17.57 27.05
C LEU A 41 -14.43 16.49 27.13
N ILE A 42 -14.81 15.23 26.91
CA ILE A 42 -13.84 14.17 26.65
C ILE A 42 -13.72 14.01 25.15
N ILE A 43 -12.50 14.07 24.63
CA ILE A 43 -12.19 13.77 23.23
C ILE A 43 -12.01 12.26 23.13
N LYS A 44 -12.98 11.57 22.51
CA LYS A 44 -12.76 10.19 22.06
C LYS A 44 -12.15 10.24 20.66
N PHE A 45 -10.89 9.87 20.56
CA PHE A 45 -10.21 9.64 19.29
C PHE A 45 -10.67 8.30 18.74
N ILE A 46 -11.43 8.33 17.65
CA ILE A 46 -11.69 7.12 16.87
C ILE A 46 -10.52 6.96 15.90
N LEU A 47 -9.75 5.90 16.06
CA LEU A 47 -8.77 5.47 15.08
C LEU A 47 -9.54 4.92 13.88
N GLY A 48 -9.52 5.63 12.75
CA GLY A 48 -10.16 5.19 11.51
C GLY A 48 -10.54 6.35 10.59
N VAL A 49 -10.43 6.12 9.28
CA VAL A 49 -11.03 7.00 8.27
C VAL A 49 -12.55 6.91 8.44
N PRO A 50 -13.26 8.03 8.62
CA PRO A 50 -14.71 7.99 8.76
C PRO A 50 -15.34 7.49 7.45
N GLY A 51 -16.31 6.58 7.55
CA GLY A 51 -17.00 6.02 6.38
C GLY A 51 -17.78 7.03 5.52
N TYR A 52 -17.76 8.32 5.87
CA TYR A 52 -18.29 9.43 5.07
C TYR A 52 -17.23 10.14 4.20
N LEU A 53 -15.94 9.85 4.38
CA LEU A 53 -14.90 10.36 3.50
C LEU A 53 -14.88 9.51 2.23
N ASN A 54 -15.39 10.08 1.13
CA ASN A 54 -15.35 9.47 -0.19
C ASN A 54 -13.93 9.63 -0.76
N ILE A 55 -12.93 8.97 -0.14
CA ILE A 55 -11.56 8.92 -0.67
C ILE A 55 -11.62 8.01 -1.87
N THR A 56 -11.53 8.58 -3.08
CA THR A 56 -11.25 7.83 -4.28
C THR A 56 -9.85 7.24 -4.12
N ILE A 57 -9.79 5.92 -3.88
CA ILE A 57 -8.54 5.14 -3.85
C ILE A 57 -8.01 4.89 -5.26
N ASP A 58 -8.76 5.31 -6.29
CA ASP A 58 -8.33 5.26 -7.68
C ASP A 58 -6.93 5.89 -7.85
N PRO A 59 -6.03 5.24 -8.61
CA PRO A 59 -6.29 4.04 -9.43
C PRO A 59 -6.07 2.70 -8.69
N PHE A 60 -5.90 2.69 -7.37
CA PHE A 60 -5.63 1.47 -6.59
C PHE A 60 -6.91 0.71 -6.23
N VAL A 61 -6.80 -0.61 -6.20
CA VAL A 61 -7.82 -1.54 -5.73
C VAL A 61 -7.44 -2.08 -4.35
N ASN A 62 -8.43 -2.24 -3.47
CA ASN A 62 -8.22 -2.86 -2.17
C ASN A 62 -8.40 -4.38 -2.28
N ILE A 63 -7.37 -5.13 -1.91
CA ILE A 63 -7.39 -6.59 -1.84
C ILE A 63 -6.95 -6.98 -0.43
N ASP A 64 -7.92 -7.40 0.39
CA ASP A 64 -7.73 -7.81 1.79
C ASP A 64 -6.92 -6.82 2.65
N GLY A 65 -7.21 -5.52 2.51
CA GLY A 65 -6.52 -4.47 3.27
C GLY A 65 -5.22 -3.95 2.64
N GLY A 66 -4.65 -4.66 1.65
CA GLY A 66 -3.59 -4.14 0.79
C GLY A 66 -4.15 -3.28 -0.36
N PHE A 67 -3.36 -2.33 -0.86
CA PHE A 67 -3.75 -1.46 -1.98
C PHE A 67 -2.83 -1.69 -3.16
N TYR A 68 -3.41 -2.05 -4.30
CA TYR A 68 -2.66 -2.47 -5.48
C TYR A 68 -3.06 -1.66 -6.70
N TYR A 69 -2.09 -1.19 -7.47
CA TYR A 69 -2.33 -0.67 -8.80
C TYR A 69 -1.92 -1.73 -9.81
N ILE A 70 -2.87 -2.17 -10.63
CA ILE A 70 -2.64 -3.18 -11.67
C ILE A 70 -2.68 -2.45 -13.01
N GLU A 71 -1.53 -2.27 -13.64
CA GLU A 71 -1.42 -1.58 -14.93
C GLU A 71 -2.23 -2.31 -16.00
N PRO A 72 -3.23 -1.66 -16.62
CA PRO A 72 -4.13 -2.32 -17.56
C PRO A 72 -3.59 -2.40 -19.00
N GLU A 73 -2.71 -1.50 -19.44
CA GLU A 73 -2.43 -1.31 -20.87
C GLU A 73 -0.95 -1.12 -21.21
N SER A 74 -0.22 -0.33 -20.42
CA SER A 74 1.13 0.13 -20.76
C SER A 74 2.20 -0.89 -20.38
N LYS A 75 2.59 -1.73 -21.36
CA LYS A 75 3.76 -2.61 -21.21
C LYS A 75 5.06 -1.81 -21.26
N VAL A 76 5.94 -2.07 -20.30
CA VAL A 76 7.21 -1.35 -20.09
C VAL A 76 8.32 -2.29 -19.64
N SER A 77 9.57 -1.84 -19.66
CA SER A 77 10.70 -2.55 -19.02
C SER A 77 10.56 -2.61 -17.50
N TRP A 78 11.27 -3.53 -16.85
CA TRP A 78 11.26 -3.65 -15.38
C TRP A 78 11.68 -2.33 -14.71
N PHE A 79 12.69 -1.66 -15.25
CA PHE A 79 13.18 -0.38 -14.71
C PHE A 79 12.11 0.73 -14.77
N GLN A 80 11.35 0.78 -15.87
CA GLN A 80 10.25 1.74 -16.03
C GLN A 80 9.04 1.38 -15.15
N ALA A 81 8.76 0.10 -14.93
CA ALA A 81 7.73 -0.35 -13.99
C ALA A 81 8.10 0.07 -12.56
N PHE A 82 9.35 -0.16 -12.15
CA PHE A 82 9.86 0.30 -10.86
C PHE A 82 9.72 1.82 -10.71
N GLU A 83 10.17 2.60 -11.70
CA GLU A 83 10.01 4.07 -11.70
C GLU A 83 8.53 4.48 -11.58
N SER A 84 7.64 3.83 -12.34
CA SER A 84 6.21 4.13 -12.36
C SER A 84 5.57 3.93 -10.99
N CYS A 85 5.85 2.81 -10.32
CA CYS A 85 5.38 2.58 -8.96
C CYS A 85 5.91 3.65 -7.99
N ARG A 86 7.19 4.01 -8.08
CA ARG A 86 7.77 5.08 -7.23
C ARG A 86 7.12 6.44 -7.48
N ARG A 87 6.77 6.77 -8.72
CA ARG A 87 6.07 8.02 -9.07
C ARG A 87 4.66 8.10 -8.48
N MET A 88 4.01 6.95 -8.30
CA MET A 88 2.73 6.84 -7.57
C MET A 88 2.92 6.77 -6.05
N ASN A 89 4.15 6.92 -5.55
CA ASN A 89 4.49 6.69 -4.15
C ASN A 89 4.08 5.29 -3.66
N ALA A 90 4.17 4.31 -4.55
CA ALA A 90 3.99 2.90 -4.29
C ALA A 90 5.32 2.16 -4.50
N TYR A 91 5.31 0.86 -4.30
CA TYR A 91 6.43 -0.04 -4.57
C TYR A 91 6.02 -1.02 -5.67
N LEU A 92 6.96 -1.49 -6.46
CA LEU A 92 6.69 -2.63 -7.34
C LEU A 92 6.46 -3.85 -6.44
N ILE A 93 5.45 -4.67 -6.74
CA ILE A 93 4.95 -5.66 -5.78
C ILE A 93 6.03 -6.63 -5.30
N ALA A 94 6.05 -6.92 -4.00
CA ALA A 94 6.85 -7.93 -3.36
C ALA A 94 5.93 -8.89 -2.60
N PHE A 95 6.02 -10.19 -2.86
CA PHE A 95 5.17 -11.15 -2.15
C PHE A 95 5.85 -11.61 -0.86
N GLU A 96 5.39 -11.07 0.27
CA GLU A 96 5.91 -11.43 1.59
C GLU A 96 5.31 -12.75 2.10
N THR A 97 4.07 -13.05 1.69
CA THR A 97 3.33 -14.21 2.19
C THR A 97 2.65 -15.00 1.07
N MET A 98 2.43 -16.29 1.32
CA MET A 98 1.65 -17.13 0.42
C MET A 98 0.16 -16.70 0.36
N GLU A 99 -0.34 -16.05 1.41
CA GLU A 99 -1.69 -15.50 1.47
C GLU A 99 -1.86 -14.37 0.45
N GLU A 100 -0.97 -13.38 0.49
CA GLU A 100 -0.92 -12.28 -0.48
C GLU A 100 -0.79 -12.79 -1.92
N TRP A 101 0.14 -13.71 -2.16
CA TRP A 101 0.29 -14.37 -3.47
C TRP A 101 -1.04 -14.97 -3.97
N ASN A 102 -1.73 -15.72 -3.12
CA ASN A 102 -3.00 -16.34 -3.47
C ASN A 102 -4.12 -15.31 -3.73
N LEU A 103 -4.15 -14.23 -2.94
CA LEU A 103 -5.14 -13.16 -3.06
C LEU A 103 -4.99 -12.40 -4.38
N ILE A 104 -3.77 -12.01 -4.75
CA ILE A 104 -3.49 -11.35 -6.03
C ILE A 104 -3.86 -12.28 -7.19
N ASN A 105 -3.46 -13.55 -7.13
CA ASN A 105 -3.77 -14.50 -8.20
C ASN A 105 -5.27 -14.77 -8.34
N GLN A 106 -6.02 -14.88 -7.23
CA GLN A 106 -7.49 -14.96 -7.27
C GLN A 106 -8.11 -13.69 -7.83
N TYR A 107 -7.59 -12.51 -7.48
CA TYR A 107 -8.07 -11.26 -8.01
C TYR A 107 -7.92 -11.21 -9.53
N LEU A 108 -6.73 -11.50 -10.06
CA LEU A 108 -6.45 -11.53 -11.50
C LEU A 108 -7.36 -12.55 -12.21
N TRP A 109 -7.51 -13.74 -11.63
CA TRP A 109 -8.39 -14.79 -12.16
C TRP A 109 -9.86 -14.33 -12.25
N ASN A 110 -10.40 -13.80 -11.15
CA ASN A 110 -11.81 -13.39 -11.07
C ASN A 110 -12.14 -12.22 -12.01
N HIS A 111 -11.15 -11.44 -12.42
CA HIS A 111 -11.30 -10.34 -13.37
C HIS A 111 -10.90 -10.73 -14.81
N ASN A 112 -10.65 -12.01 -15.09
CA ASN A 112 -10.20 -12.52 -16.39
C ASN A 112 -8.92 -11.85 -16.92
N ILE A 113 -7.97 -11.55 -16.03
CA ILE A 113 -6.69 -10.92 -16.37
C ILE A 113 -5.62 -12.00 -16.59
N SER A 114 -5.22 -12.20 -17.85
CA SER A 114 -4.26 -13.26 -18.24
C SER A 114 -2.89 -12.77 -18.68
N ASP A 115 -2.58 -11.47 -18.56
CA ASP A 115 -1.27 -10.91 -18.90
C ASP A 115 -0.15 -11.31 -17.92
N LEU A 116 1.09 -10.99 -18.33
CA LEU A 116 2.34 -11.10 -17.59
C LEU A 116 2.66 -9.74 -16.93
N TYR A 117 3.06 -9.79 -15.66
CA TYR A 117 3.26 -8.61 -14.83
C TYR A 117 4.65 -8.61 -14.19
N TRP A 118 5.34 -7.48 -14.26
CA TRP A 118 6.53 -7.27 -13.46
C TRP A 118 6.22 -7.29 -11.97
N THR A 119 7.08 -7.99 -11.24
CA THR A 119 7.20 -7.94 -9.78
C THR A 119 8.50 -7.25 -9.40
N SER A 120 8.75 -7.01 -8.12
CA SER A 120 10.02 -6.47 -7.66
C SER A 120 11.16 -7.49 -7.58
N GLY A 121 10.91 -8.75 -7.98
CA GLY A 121 11.90 -9.80 -7.93
C GLY A 121 13.02 -9.56 -8.95
N VAL A 122 14.26 -9.63 -8.49
CA VAL A 122 15.48 -9.50 -9.29
C VAL A 122 16.63 -10.26 -8.65
N ASP A 123 17.65 -10.60 -9.43
CA ASP A 123 18.96 -11.08 -8.94
C ASP A 123 20.13 -10.17 -9.34
N LEU A 124 19.84 -8.96 -9.84
CA LEU A 124 20.81 -7.94 -10.29
C LEU A 124 21.94 -7.62 -9.29
N ALA A 125 21.74 -7.87 -8.00
CA ALA A 125 22.77 -7.67 -6.98
C ALA A 125 23.77 -8.83 -6.91
N ILE A 126 23.28 -10.07 -7.01
CA ILE A 126 24.07 -11.30 -6.96
C ILE A 126 23.36 -12.35 -7.80
N GLU A 127 23.98 -12.71 -8.92
CA GLU A 127 23.54 -13.77 -9.83
C GLU A 127 23.04 -15.04 -9.10
N GLY A 128 21.85 -15.50 -9.46
CA GLY A 128 21.21 -16.68 -8.89
C GLY A 128 20.67 -16.51 -7.46
N LYS A 129 20.66 -15.28 -6.93
CA LYS A 129 20.05 -14.94 -5.63
C LYS A 129 18.93 -13.92 -5.80
N HIS A 130 17.78 -14.41 -6.25
CA HIS A 130 16.60 -13.59 -6.43
C HIS A 130 16.07 -13.06 -5.10
N GLY A 131 15.73 -11.78 -5.07
CA GLY A 131 15.18 -11.08 -3.93
C GLY A 131 14.17 -10.01 -4.36
N TRP A 132 13.25 -9.69 -3.46
CA TRP A 132 12.31 -8.60 -3.64
C TRP A 132 13.02 -7.26 -3.46
N PHE A 133 13.31 -6.59 -4.57
CA PHE A 133 14.05 -5.32 -4.55
C PHE A 133 13.37 -4.22 -3.72
N SER A 134 12.03 -4.21 -3.70
CA SER A 134 11.23 -3.20 -2.98
C SER A 134 11.39 -3.26 -1.46
N ILE A 135 11.64 -4.45 -0.89
CA ILE A 135 11.73 -4.67 0.56
C ILE A 135 13.12 -5.14 1.02
N GLY A 136 13.98 -5.55 0.08
CA GLY A 136 15.36 -5.99 0.36
C GLY A 136 15.46 -7.40 0.96
N GLU A 137 14.45 -8.23 0.79
CA GLU A 137 14.39 -9.60 1.33
C GLU A 137 14.50 -10.65 0.21
N PRO A 138 15.10 -11.83 0.46
CA PRO A 138 15.18 -12.89 -0.52
C PRO A 138 13.79 -13.49 -0.83
N ILE A 139 13.62 -14.01 -2.05
CA ILE A 139 12.40 -14.76 -2.40
C ILE A 139 12.45 -16.14 -1.73
N GLN A 140 11.67 -16.32 -0.66
CA GLN A 140 11.61 -17.57 0.09
C GLN A 140 10.39 -18.43 -0.25
N LEU A 141 9.39 -17.85 -0.92
CA LEU A 141 8.16 -18.54 -1.28
C LEU A 141 8.42 -19.53 -2.42
N ASN A 142 7.75 -20.70 -2.36
CA ASN A 142 7.82 -21.71 -3.42
C ASN A 142 6.77 -21.42 -4.51
N ILE A 143 7.01 -20.37 -5.30
CA ILE A 143 6.07 -19.79 -6.27
C ILE A 143 6.59 -19.80 -7.72
N TRP A 144 7.82 -20.28 -7.91
CA TRP A 144 8.47 -20.40 -9.22
C TRP A 144 7.73 -21.37 -10.14
N GLY A 145 7.79 -21.06 -11.44
CA GLY A 145 7.39 -21.97 -12.51
C GLY A 145 8.20 -23.25 -12.51
N SER A 146 7.67 -24.28 -13.18
CA SER A 146 8.37 -25.55 -13.28
C SER A 146 9.64 -25.41 -14.10
N GLY A 147 10.80 -25.42 -13.44
CA GLY A 147 12.11 -25.23 -14.07
C GLY A 147 12.72 -23.86 -13.82
N GLU A 148 11.99 -22.95 -13.18
CA GLU A 148 12.42 -21.58 -12.91
C GLU A 148 13.06 -21.41 -11.51
N PRO A 149 13.94 -20.41 -11.32
CA PRO A 149 14.51 -19.56 -12.37
C PRO A 149 15.54 -20.31 -13.22
N ASN A 150 15.44 -20.20 -14.54
CA ASN A 150 16.26 -20.98 -15.48
C ASN A 150 17.45 -20.19 -16.05
N ASN A 151 17.42 -18.87 -15.93
CA ASN A 151 18.41 -17.94 -16.43
C ASN A 151 18.83 -18.18 -17.88
N MET A 152 17.86 -18.16 -18.79
CA MET A 152 18.09 -18.46 -20.20
C MET A 152 19.16 -17.56 -20.78
N ASP A 153 20.15 -18.17 -21.43
CA ASP A 153 21.32 -17.49 -22.02
C ASP A 153 22.15 -16.64 -21.03
N GLY A 154 21.90 -16.73 -19.72
CA GLY A 154 22.61 -15.99 -18.68
C GLY A 154 22.26 -14.50 -18.61
N VAL A 155 21.03 -14.13 -19.00
CA VAL A 155 20.60 -12.73 -19.13
C VAL A 155 19.25 -12.43 -18.47
N GLU A 156 18.63 -13.39 -17.79
CA GLU A 156 17.31 -13.24 -17.19
C GLU A 156 17.44 -12.87 -15.71
N HIS A 157 17.25 -11.58 -15.42
CA HIS A 157 17.58 -11.01 -14.11
C HIS A 157 16.40 -10.31 -13.40
N CYS A 158 15.21 -10.37 -13.99
CA CYS A 158 14.00 -9.73 -13.49
C CYS A 158 12.82 -10.70 -13.51
N ASP A 159 12.01 -10.65 -12.47
CA ASP A 159 10.99 -11.68 -12.23
C ASP A 159 9.59 -11.18 -12.60
N GLU A 160 8.91 -11.95 -13.44
CA GLU A 160 7.53 -11.73 -13.85
C GLU A 160 6.56 -12.72 -13.20
N LEU A 161 5.39 -12.21 -12.85
CA LEU A 161 4.20 -12.98 -12.48
C LEU A 161 3.38 -13.24 -13.74
N GLY A 162 3.09 -14.50 -14.03
CA GLY A 162 2.02 -14.82 -14.96
C GLY A 162 2.05 -16.23 -15.52
N TYR A 163 1.50 -16.39 -16.73
CA TYR A 163 1.13 -17.70 -17.29
C TYR A 163 2.30 -18.34 -18.06
N ASP A 164 2.74 -19.53 -17.62
CA ASP A 164 3.86 -20.29 -18.22
C ASP A 164 3.50 -21.07 -19.52
N GLY A 165 2.29 -20.91 -20.04
CA GLY A 165 1.88 -21.57 -21.28
C GLY A 165 1.61 -23.08 -21.21
N ASN A 166 1.92 -23.76 -20.10
CA ASN A 166 1.87 -25.23 -20.00
C ASN A 166 1.19 -25.76 -18.73
N SER A 167 0.86 -24.91 -17.75
CA SER A 167 0.29 -25.31 -16.47
C SER A 167 -1.21 -25.07 -16.35
N THR A 168 -1.88 -25.93 -15.58
CA THR A 168 -3.27 -25.75 -15.11
C THR A 168 -3.37 -24.75 -13.94
N ASN A 169 -2.24 -24.25 -13.42
CA ASN A 169 -2.18 -23.29 -12.32
C ASN A 169 -1.72 -21.94 -12.88
N TYR A 170 -2.63 -20.97 -12.86
CA TYR A 170 -2.65 -19.85 -13.80
C TYR A 170 -1.60 -18.76 -13.60
N LYS A 171 -0.76 -18.80 -12.57
CA LYS A 171 0.18 -17.71 -12.25
C LYS A 171 1.38 -18.25 -11.47
N VAL A 172 2.55 -18.23 -12.10
CA VAL A 172 3.84 -18.63 -11.53
C VAL A 172 4.83 -17.48 -11.66
N LEU A 173 5.93 -17.54 -10.91
CA LEU A 173 7.06 -16.63 -11.05
C LEU A 173 8.05 -17.18 -12.09
N ASN A 174 8.56 -16.31 -12.96
CA ASN A 174 9.52 -16.64 -14.00
C ASN A 174 10.58 -15.53 -14.08
N ASP A 175 11.86 -15.87 -14.21
CA ASP A 175 12.90 -14.90 -14.55
C ASP A 175 12.92 -14.65 -16.05
N ILE A 176 13.16 -13.40 -16.44
CA ILE A 176 13.26 -13.00 -17.84
C ILE A 176 14.19 -11.76 -17.95
N GLN A 177 14.63 -11.43 -19.17
CA GLN A 177 15.42 -10.23 -19.44
C GLN A 177 14.67 -8.95 -18.99
N CYS A 178 15.32 -8.09 -18.22
CA CYS A 178 14.70 -6.90 -17.62
C CYS A 178 14.16 -5.86 -18.62
N ASP A 179 14.64 -5.87 -19.86
CA ASP A 179 14.22 -4.94 -20.93
C ASP A 179 12.96 -5.43 -21.69
N GLU A 180 12.47 -6.62 -21.36
CA GLU A 180 11.21 -7.14 -21.87
C GLU A 180 10.03 -6.23 -21.51
N GLN A 181 8.95 -6.32 -22.30
CA GLN A 181 7.81 -5.42 -22.14
C GLN A 181 6.67 -6.15 -21.43
N ARG A 182 6.40 -5.80 -20.18
CA ARG A 182 5.32 -6.37 -19.36
C ARG A 182 4.47 -5.28 -18.71
N LEU A 183 3.24 -5.64 -18.34
CA LEU A 183 2.47 -4.83 -17.41
C LEU A 183 3.13 -4.91 -16.02
N PHE A 184 2.64 -4.19 -15.03
CA PHE A 184 3.24 -4.21 -13.69
C PHE A 184 2.19 -4.04 -12.60
N ILE A 185 2.51 -4.55 -11.41
CA ILE A 185 1.67 -4.39 -10.22
C ILE A 185 2.43 -3.58 -9.20
N CYS A 186 1.85 -2.47 -8.77
CA CYS A 186 2.38 -1.71 -7.64
C CYS A 186 1.56 -2.00 -6.38
N GLU A 187 2.20 -1.88 -5.22
CA GLU A 187 1.58 -2.04 -3.90
C GLU A 187 1.87 -0.84 -2.98
N THR A 188 0.95 -0.61 -2.04
CA THR A 188 1.15 0.30 -0.92
C THR A 188 0.32 -0.15 0.29
N HIS A 189 0.88 -0.01 1.49
CA HIS A 189 0.22 -0.39 2.74
C HIS A 189 -0.73 0.71 3.27
N GLU A 190 -0.70 1.92 2.70
CA GLU A 190 -1.61 3.01 3.06
C GLU A 190 -2.00 3.84 1.82
N PRO A 191 -3.30 4.17 1.63
CA PRO A 191 -3.66 5.32 0.82
C PRO A 191 -3.24 6.55 1.62
N LYS A 192 -2.35 7.38 1.07
CA LYS A 192 -1.94 8.61 1.77
C LYS A 192 -3.18 9.41 2.13
N THR A 193 -3.28 9.74 3.41
CA THR A 193 -4.38 10.45 4.04
C THR A 193 -4.76 11.68 3.21
N ALA A 194 -6.00 11.75 2.75
CA ALA A 194 -6.54 12.97 2.14
C ALA A 194 -6.53 14.08 3.20
N SER A 195 -5.65 15.07 3.04
CA SER A 195 -5.61 16.25 3.90
C SER A 195 -6.72 17.19 3.48
N VAL A 196 -7.91 17.04 4.06
CA VAL A 196 -8.99 18.01 3.88
C VAL A 196 -8.71 19.19 4.81
N VAL A 197 -8.31 20.33 4.24
CA VAL A 197 -8.29 21.60 4.96
C VAL A 197 -9.73 22.09 5.04
N VAL A 198 -10.36 21.92 6.21
CA VAL A 198 -11.66 22.53 6.51
C VAL A 198 -11.38 23.97 6.96
N PHE A 199 -11.82 24.95 6.15
CA PHE A 199 -11.83 26.36 6.52
C PHE A 199 -13.11 26.73 7.28
#